data_AF-U6K2L6-F1
#
_entry.id   AF-U6K2L6-F1
#
_cell.length_a   1.000
_cell.length_b   1.000
_cell.length_c   1.000
_cell.angle_alpha   90.00
_cell.angle_beta   90.00
_cell.angle_gamma   90.00
#
_symmetry.space_group_name_H-M   'P 1'
#
loop_
_entity.id
_entity.type
_entity.pdbx_description
1 polymer ?
#
loop_
_entity_poly.entity_id
_entity_poly.type
_entity_poly.pdbx_seq_one_letter_code
_entity_poly.pdbx_strand_id
1 'polypeptide(L)'
;MPDAWEQQQQQQQQQQQQQEKTAAATAAGGGVIDFRLIQQQQQEEKEQQHLHNEELHNEELSLICPLPVQEDTFGCPHTKTFLLLQAQLFCLSFPITDYYTDLNSAIDNSMRIIQAMIDIAAEEAQLQYALYTILLLQCIRSSTHPARSSLFCLPHITDAAAAALHRQGIVSLAHLVECRSAPLALTRAGLQQREREDTLAVLSRIPRMRMRWFLYTAAAAAAADAAAAAAADAAAPEGEDAAAAAAAAAADAAATDNEEILYTRIEPQVIRGRDGEPTRAFLVPAAADLQLEIHLRALGPAAAAAAAAAAGGRNASGKPASRGPRSSWFVILGDPDEAADELVALRRVHLRPYGRTKLTLEFSAPEEKDEIFSLSLFLCSDVYLGIDQEEILTFKTY
;
A
#
# COMPACT_ATOMS: atom_id res chain seq x y z
N MET A 1 -6.66 13.92 35.67
CA MET A 1 -6.21 15.18 36.30
C MET A 1 -5.40 14.76 37.51
N PRO A 2 -4.08 14.59 37.39
CA PRO A 2 -3.23 14.50 38.57
C PRO A 2 -3.49 15.77 39.38
N ASP A 3 -3.89 15.61 40.63
CA ASP A 3 -4.34 16.73 41.45
C ASP A 3 -3.19 17.76 41.53
N ALA A 4 -3.50 19.05 41.42
CA ALA A 4 -2.50 20.14 41.55
C ALA A 4 -1.65 20.01 42.84
N TRP A 5 -2.14 19.24 43.81
CA TRP A 5 -1.45 18.85 45.03
C TRP A 5 -0.32 17.83 44.81
N GLU A 6 -0.48 16.84 43.92
CA GLU A 6 0.59 15.87 43.58
C GLU A 6 1.75 16.56 42.84
N GLN A 7 1.42 17.47 41.91
CA GLN A 7 2.43 18.30 41.23
C GLN A 7 3.17 19.21 42.22
N GLN A 8 2.46 19.76 43.21
CA GLN A 8 3.05 20.59 44.26
C GLN A 8 3.93 19.77 45.23
N GLN A 9 3.54 18.54 45.54
CA GLN A 9 4.35 17.62 46.36
C GLN A 9 5.60 17.14 45.63
N GLN A 10 5.50 16.83 44.34
CA GLN A 10 6.67 16.51 43.51
C GLN A 10 7.61 17.71 43.41
N GLN A 11 7.10 18.93 43.23
CA GLN A 11 7.92 20.15 43.27
C GLN A 11 8.62 20.36 44.62
N GLN A 12 7.95 20.09 45.74
CA GLN A 12 8.56 20.21 47.07
C GLN A 12 9.63 19.15 47.31
N GLN A 13 9.39 17.88 46.94
CA GLN A 13 10.39 16.82 47.05
C GLN A 13 11.61 17.11 46.16
N GLN A 14 11.40 17.63 44.95
CA GLN A 14 12.48 18.01 44.06
C GLN A 14 13.30 19.17 44.61
N GLN A 15 12.66 20.22 45.17
CA GLN A 15 13.38 21.31 45.83
C GLN A 15 14.19 20.82 47.03
N GLN A 16 13.66 19.86 47.79
CA GLN A 16 14.32 19.31 48.96
C GLN A 16 15.53 18.45 48.57
N GLN A 17 15.40 17.58 47.56
CA GLN A 17 16.53 16.83 47.01
C GLN A 17 17.60 17.75 46.40
N GLN A 18 17.19 18.84 45.75
CA GLN A 18 18.12 19.82 45.18
C GLN A 18 18.91 20.55 46.28
N GLN A 19 18.25 20.94 47.38
CA GLN A 19 18.92 21.51 48.54
C GLN A 19 19.89 20.53 49.20
N GLU A 20 19.52 19.26 49.36
CA GLU A 20 20.37 18.23 49.95
C GLU A 20 21.59 17.90 49.08
N LYS A 21 21.42 17.81 47.76
CA LYS A 21 22.53 17.58 46.81
C LYS A 21 23.48 18.78 46.73
N THR A 22 22.94 20.01 46.75
CA THR A 22 23.77 21.23 46.78
C THR A 22 24.57 21.29 48.08
N ALA A 23 23.95 20.94 49.21
CA ALA A 23 24.63 20.84 50.50
C ALA A 23 25.73 19.75 50.49
N ALA A 24 25.47 18.58 49.87
CA ALA A 24 26.43 17.50 49.74
C ALA A 24 27.64 17.88 48.86
N ALA A 25 27.42 18.59 47.75
CA ALA A 25 28.48 19.12 46.89
C ALA A 25 29.35 20.18 47.60
N THR A 26 28.77 20.93 48.53
CA THR A 26 29.47 21.93 49.33
C THR A 26 30.26 21.30 50.49
N ALA A 27 29.78 20.16 51.02
CA ALA A 27 30.38 19.46 52.16
C ALA A 27 31.56 18.54 51.80
N ALA A 28 31.67 18.08 50.54
CA ALA A 28 32.68 17.11 50.11
C ALA A 28 34.12 17.66 49.93
N GLY A 29 34.37 18.96 50.18
CA GLY A 29 35.71 19.49 50.44
C GLY A 29 36.55 19.91 49.24
N GLY A 30 37.03 21.16 49.30
CA GLY A 30 38.41 21.52 48.95
C GLY A 30 38.82 21.62 47.47
N GLY A 31 38.54 22.77 46.84
CA GLY A 31 39.36 23.32 45.75
C GLY A 31 38.83 23.06 44.35
N VAL A 32 38.30 24.12 43.73
CA VAL A 32 37.72 24.20 42.38
C VAL A 32 36.37 23.48 42.28
N ILE A 33 35.29 24.28 42.35
CA ILE A 33 33.98 23.88 41.87
C ILE A 33 34.17 23.45 40.41
N ASP A 34 34.12 22.15 40.12
CA ASP A 34 34.20 21.66 38.75
C ASP A 34 32.89 22.01 38.05
N PHE A 35 32.86 23.23 37.53
CA PHE A 35 31.71 23.83 36.87
C PHE A 35 31.22 22.95 35.72
N ARG A 36 32.10 22.14 35.10
CA ARG A 36 31.71 21.19 34.06
C ARG A 36 30.91 20.02 34.62
N LEU A 37 31.28 19.48 35.78
CA LEU A 37 30.52 18.41 36.43
C LEU A 37 29.14 18.90 36.87
N ILE A 38 29.06 20.12 37.43
CA ILE A 38 27.78 20.72 37.80
C ILE A 38 26.92 21.00 36.56
N GLN A 39 27.51 21.54 35.49
CA GLN A 39 26.78 21.76 34.24
C GLN A 39 26.28 20.44 33.62
N GLN A 40 27.08 19.39 33.68
CA GLN A 40 26.69 18.06 33.20
C GLN A 40 25.55 17.49 34.05
N GLN A 41 25.64 17.54 35.38
CA GLN A 41 24.56 17.10 36.27
C GLN A 41 23.27 17.90 36.07
N GLN A 42 23.38 19.22 35.89
CA GLN A 42 22.22 20.07 35.60
C GLN A 42 21.59 19.76 34.23
N GLN A 43 22.40 19.35 33.25
CA GLN A 43 21.93 18.92 31.94
C GLN A 43 21.23 17.56 32.04
N GLU A 44 21.82 16.60 32.76
CA GLU A 44 21.24 15.27 33.01
C GLU A 44 19.92 15.37 33.79
N GLU A 45 19.83 16.23 34.81
CA GLU A 45 18.59 16.47 35.56
C GLU A 45 17.48 17.07 34.67
N LYS A 46 17.84 18.01 33.79
CA LYS A 46 16.88 18.58 32.82
C LYS A 46 16.39 17.54 31.82
N GLU A 47 17.29 16.70 31.32
CA GLU A 47 16.95 15.61 30.40
C GLU A 47 16.03 14.58 31.07
N GLN A 48 16.32 14.20 32.32
CA GLN A 48 15.44 13.33 33.12
C GLN A 48 14.07 13.95 33.40
N GLN A 49 14.00 15.24 33.71
CA GLN A 49 12.73 15.95 33.88
C GLN A 49 11.90 15.95 32.60
N HIS A 50 12.55 16.19 31.46
CA HIS A 50 11.89 16.14 30.16
C HIS A 50 11.35 14.75 29.87
N LEU A 51 12.14 13.69 30.12
CA LEU A 51 11.73 12.30 29.96
C LEU A 51 10.51 11.96 30.82
N HIS A 52 10.53 12.30 32.11
CA HIS A 52 9.40 12.04 32.99
C HIS A 52 8.12 12.77 32.57
N ASN A 53 8.27 14.00 32.05
CA ASN A 53 7.14 14.77 31.54
C ASN A 53 6.60 14.17 30.22
N GLU A 54 7.46 13.60 29.37
CA GLU A 54 7.03 12.87 28.17
C GLU A 54 6.32 11.55 28.51
N GLU A 55 6.73 10.84 29.56
CA GLU A 55 6.04 9.62 30.03
C GLU A 55 4.59 9.90 30.37
N LEU A 56 4.31 10.98 31.12
CA LEU A 56 2.96 11.40 31.48
C LEU A 56 2.11 11.75 30.24
N HIS A 57 2.68 12.46 29.28
CA HIS A 57 1.97 12.78 28.03
C HIS A 57 1.71 11.54 27.16
N ASN A 58 2.64 10.56 27.15
CA ASN A 58 2.46 9.28 26.46
C ASN A 58 1.35 8.46 27.12
N GLU A 59 1.29 8.45 28.45
CA GLU A 59 0.22 7.81 29.21
C GLU A 59 -1.15 8.45 28.86
N GLU A 60 -1.25 9.78 28.89
CA GLU A 60 -2.47 10.51 28.49
C GLU A 60 -2.91 10.19 27.05
N LEU A 61 -1.96 10.11 26.12
CA LEU A 61 -2.25 9.78 24.72
C LEU A 61 -2.70 8.31 24.57
N SER A 62 -2.13 7.40 25.35
CA SER A 62 -2.48 5.97 25.32
C SER A 62 -3.94 5.70 25.68
N LEU A 63 -4.54 6.53 26.55
CA LEU A 63 -5.95 6.42 26.95
C LEU A 63 -6.92 6.75 25.81
N ILE A 64 -6.47 7.53 24.82
CA ILE A 64 -7.29 7.97 23.68
C ILE A 64 -7.02 7.07 22.45
N CYS A 65 -5.82 6.49 22.34
CA CYS A 65 -5.44 5.62 21.25
C CYS A 65 -6.23 4.29 21.27
N PRO A 66 -6.72 3.82 20.11
CA PRO A 66 -7.49 2.57 20.05
C PRO A 66 -6.69 1.29 20.35
N LEU A 67 -5.39 1.24 20.02
CA LEU A 67 -4.58 0.05 20.26
C LEU A 67 -3.83 0.21 21.60
N PRO A 68 -3.97 -0.76 22.51
CA PRO A 68 -3.38 -0.68 23.85
C PRO A 68 -1.86 -0.77 23.79
N VAL A 69 -1.21 -0.17 24.78
CA VAL A 69 0.24 -0.24 24.99
C VAL A 69 0.51 -0.71 26.41
N GLN A 70 1.66 -1.37 26.61
CA GLN A 70 2.09 -1.80 27.93
C GLN A 70 2.48 -0.58 28.77
N GLU A 71 1.88 -0.46 29.97
CA GLU A 71 2.00 0.72 30.85
C GLU A 71 3.44 1.00 31.33
N ASP A 72 4.28 -0.03 31.39
CA ASP A 72 5.69 0.08 31.81
C ASP A 72 6.62 0.62 30.70
N THR A 73 6.10 0.83 29.49
CA THR A 73 6.93 1.20 28.32
C THR A 73 6.81 2.67 27.92
N PHE A 74 6.15 3.53 28.68
CA PHE A 74 5.92 4.94 28.29
C PHE A 74 7.18 5.78 28.12
N GLY A 75 8.29 5.40 28.76
CA GLY A 75 9.61 6.03 28.55
C GLY A 75 10.35 5.53 27.30
N CYS A 76 9.83 4.49 26.62
CA CYS A 76 10.47 3.89 25.46
C CYS A 76 10.19 4.70 24.17
N PRO A 77 11.23 5.01 23.36
CA PRO A 77 11.04 5.67 22.07
C PRO A 77 10.12 4.92 21.10
N HIS A 78 10.07 3.58 21.19
CA HIS A 78 9.20 2.75 20.35
C HIS A 78 7.72 2.94 20.70
N THR A 79 7.40 2.99 22.00
CA THR A 79 6.05 3.25 22.50
C THR A 79 5.57 4.64 22.09
N LYS A 80 6.42 5.66 22.27
CA LYS A 80 6.15 7.02 21.77
C LYS A 80 5.85 7.01 20.28
N THR A 81 6.72 6.39 19.47
CA THR A 81 6.54 6.30 18.01
C THR A 81 5.23 5.61 17.63
N PHE A 82 4.90 4.51 18.30
CA PHE A 82 3.67 3.75 18.06
C PHE A 82 2.42 4.59 18.38
N LEU A 83 2.40 5.26 19.53
CA LEU A 83 1.31 6.15 19.93
C LEU A 83 1.15 7.33 18.97
N LEU A 84 2.25 7.95 18.54
CA LEU A 84 2.23 9.06 17.58
C LEU A 84 1.65 8.63 16.22
N LEU A 85 2.11 7.49 15.69
CA LEU A 85 1.59 6.95 14.42
C LEU A 85 0.10 6.60 14.54
N GLN A 86 -0.32 5.97 15.63
CA GLN A 86 -1.74 5.72 15.88
C GLN A 86 -2.56 7.01 15.92
N ALA A 87 -2.11 7.99 16.71
CA ALA A 87 -2.78 9.28 16.83
C ALA A 87 -2.94 9.98 15.48
N GLN A 88 -1.95 9.91 14.61
CA GLN A 88 -2.06 10.40 13.23
C GLN A 88 -3.14 9.64 12.44
N LEU A 89 -3.10 8.31 12.42
CA LEU A 89 -4.05 7.48 11.65
C LEU A 89 -5.50 7.70 12.08
N PHE A 90 -5.72 7.83 13.39
CA PHE A 90 -7.05 8.07 13.97
C PHE A 90 -7.42 9.56 14.06
N CYS A 91 -6.55 10.48 13.59
CA CYS A 91 -6.74 11.93 13.65
C CYS A 91 -7.06 12.45 15.08
N LEU A 92 -6.29 11.97 16.05
CA LEU A 92 -6.38 12.39 17.45
C LEU A 92 -5.61 13.69 17.69
N SER A 93 -6.01 14.44 18.72
CA SER A 93 -5.30 15.64 19.15
C SER A 93 -4.07 15.30 19.98
N PHE A 94 -2.94 15.92 19.68
CA PHE A 94 -1.72 15.77 20.49
C PHE A 94 -1.75 16.65 21.74
N PRO A 95 -1.27 16.17 22.90
CA PRO A 95 -1.19 16.97 24.14
C PRO A 95 -0.22 18.16 24.02
N ILE A 96 0.89 17.95 23.31
CA ILE A 96 1.95 18.96 23.15
C ILE A 96 2.29 19.21 21.68
N THR A 97 2.85 20.39 21.39
CA THR A 97 3.18 20.79 20.01
C THR A 97 4.42 20.06 19.48
N ASP A 98 5.36 19.68 20.34
CA ASP A 98 6.60 19.00 19.93
C ASP A 98 6.33 17.59 19.35
N TYR A 99 5.21 16.98 19.70
CA TYR A 99 4.77 15.70 19.12
C TYR A 99 4.52 15.79 17.61
N TYR A 100 4.16 16.97 17.08
CA TYR A 100 4.05 17.13 15.62
C TYR A 100 5.42 17.03 14.94
N THR A 101 6.48 17.57 15.53
CA THR A 101 7.83 17.46 14.99
C THR A 101 8.38 16.05 15.10
N ASP A 102 8.11 15.37 16.22
CA ASP A 102 8.48 13.97 16.43
C ASP A 102 7.74 13.05 15.47
N LEU A 103 6.45 13.28 15.26
CA LEU A 103 5.62 12.53 14.32
C LEU A 103 6.16 12.62 12.88
N ASN A 104 6.50 13.82 12.41
CA ASN A 104 7.04 13.98 11.06
C ASN A 104 8.34 13.17 10.89
N SER A 105 9.21 13.20 11.90
CA SER A 105 10.45 12.43 11.91
C SER A 105 10.17 10.91 11.95
N ALA A 106 9.17 10.48 12.73
CA ALA A 106 8.73 9.09 12.78
C ALA A 106 8.21 8.61 11.42
N ILE A 107 7.31 9.37 10.78
CA ILE A 107 6.74 9.05 9.46
C ILE A 107 7.85 8.86 8.41
N ASP A 108 8.80 9.81 8.35
CA ASP A 108 9.89 9.76 7.37
C ASP A 108 10.76 8.50 7.53
N ASN A 109 11.01 8.10 8.77
CA ASN A 109 11.75 6.87 9.09
C ASN A 109 10.92 5.62 8.81
N SER A 110 9.65 5.59 9.22
CA SER A 110 8.73 4.47 9.00
C SER A 110 8.54 4.15 7.52
N MET A 111 8.49 5.16 6.65
CA MET A 111 8.37 4.93 5.20
C MET A 111 9.49 4.03 4.66
N ARG A 112 10.74 4.20 5.11
CA ARG A 112 11.87 3.39 4.63
C ARG A 112 11.81 1.95 5.12
N ILE A 113 11.43 1.78 6.39
CA ILE A 113 11.27 0.47 7.02
C ILE A 113 10.17 -0.31 6.31
N ILE A 114 9.03 0.31 6.07
CA ILE A 114 7.89 -0.33 5.40
C ILE A 114 8.24 -0.70 3.96
N GLN A 115 9.01 0.13 3.24
CA GLN A 115 9.51 -0.27 1.91
C GLN A 115 10.36 -1.54 1.99
N ALA A 116 11.30 -1.61 2.92
CA ALA A 116 12.12 -2.81 3.11
C ALA A 116 11.28 -4.04 3.51
N MET A 117 10.23 -3.85 4.33
CA MET A 117 9.30 -4.93 4.67
C MET A 117 8.54 -5.46 3.44
N ILE A 118 8.17 -4.58 2.49
CA ILE A 118 7.54 -5.01 1.21
C ILE A 118 8.54 -5.82 0.38
N ASP A 119 9.79 -5.40 0.32
CA ASP A 119 10.83 -6.12 -0.43
C ASP A 119 11.08 -7.50 0.19
N ILE A 120 11.14 -7.62 1.53
CA ILE A 120 11.24 -8.90 2.23
C ILE A 120 10.01 -9.77 1.98
N ALA A 121 8.80 -9.20 2.03
CA ALA A 121 7.57 -9.93 1.72
C ALA A 121 7.59 -10.51 0.30
N ALA A 122 8.19 -9.77 -0.64
CA ALA A 122 8.38 -10.22 -2.01
C ALA A 122 9.40 -11.36 -2.14
N GLU A 123 10.46 -11.35 -1.33
CA GLU A 123 11.47 -12.42 -1.30
C GLU A 123 10.95 -13.70 -0.65
N GLU A 124 10.16 -13.57 0.42
CA GLU A 124 9.54 -14.70 1.15
C GLU A 124 8.28 -15.25 0.45
N ALA A 125 7.86 -14.65 -0.67
CA ALA A 125 6.67 -15.03 -1.44
C ALA A 125 5.36 -15.06 -0.62
N GLN A 126 5.21 -14.16 0.36
CA GLN A 126 4.01 -14.07 1.22
C GLN A 126 3.06 -12.96 0.77
N LEU A 127 1.91 -13.32 0.19
CA LEU A 127 0.99 -12.35 -0.42
C LEU A 127 0.33 -11.46 0.62
N GLN A 128 -0.26 -12.05 1.65
CA GLN A 128 -1.04 -11.35 2.64
C GLN A 128 -0.16 -10.37 3.44
N TYR A 129 1.07 -10.78 3.78
CA TYR A 129 2.05 -9.90 4.43
C TYR A 129 2.44 -8.72 3.52
N ALA A 130 2.66 -8.96 2.23
CA ALA A 130 2.93 -7.88 1.27
C ALA A 130 1.75 -6.89 1.16
N LEU A 131 0.52 -7.39 1.02
CA LEU A 131 -0.69 -6.58 0.92
C LEU A 131 -0.92 -5.73 2.17
N TYR A 132 -0.80 -6.31 3.38
CA TYR A 132 -0.94 -5.55 4.62
C TYR A 132 0.15 -4.51 4.81
N THR A 133 1.39 -4.80 4.39
CA THR A 133 2.49 -3.85 4.47
C THR A 133 2.31 -2.68 3.49
N ILE A 134 1.81 -2.95 2.28
CA ILE A 134 1.43 -1.90 1.31
C ILE A 134 0.25 -1.07 1.84
N LEU A 135 -0.74 -1.71 2.46
CA LEU A 135 -1.86 -1.01 3.09
C LEU A 135 -1.38 -0.08 4.22
N LEU A 136 -0.46 -0.56 5.06
CA LEU A 136 0.16 0.25 6.12
C LEU A 136 0.91 1.45 5.54
N LEU A 137 1.65 1.27 4.44
CA LEU A 137 2.32 2.36 3.72
C LEU A 137 1.32 3.44 3.28
N GLN A 138 0.20 3.02 2.67
CA GLN A 138 -0.85 3.93 2.22
C GLN A 138 -1.46 4.68 3.42
N CYS A 139 -1.74 3.97 4.51
CA CYS A 139 -2.34 4.53 5.72
C CYS A 139 -1.46 5.65 6.31
N ILE A 140 -0.16 5.39 6.47
CA ILE A 140 0.79 6.37 7.02
C ILE A 140 0.94 7.58 6.09
N ARG A 141 0.96 7.37 4.77
CA ARG A 141 1.10 8.47 3.80
C ARG A 141 -0.14 9.33 3.65
N SER A 142 -1.32 8.71 3.75
CA SER A 142 -2.60 9.40 3.62
C SER A 142 -3.18 9.87 4.96
N SER A 143 -2.51 9.56 6.08
CA SER A 143 -2.97 9.86 7.45
C SER A 143 -4.40 9.37 7.71
N THR A 144 -4.75 8.19 7.18
CA THR A 144 -6.07 7.58 7.36
C THR A 144 -5.95 6.07 7.43
N HIS A 145 -7.05 5.36 7.68
CA HIS A 145 -7.06 3.91 7.81
C HIS A 145 -8.34 3.30 7.21
N PRO A 146 -8.35 1.97 6.92
CA PRO A 146 -9.44 1.32 6.17
C PRO A 146 -10.81 1.38 6.83
N ALA A 147 -10.87 1.48 8.17
CA ALA A 147 -12.13 1.61 8.89
C ALA A 147 -12.72 3.03 8.84
N ARG A 148 -11.99 4.02 8.28
CA ARG A 148 -12.50 5.35 7.95
C ARG A 148 -12.73 5.48 6.44
N SER A 149 -13.56 6.46 6.06
CA SER A 149 -13.81 6.73 4.64
C SER A 149 -12.51 7.15 3.93
N SER A 150 -12.24 6.57 2.75
CA SER A 150 -11.14 7.00 1.87
C SER A 150 -11.24 8.47 1.44
N LEU A 151 -12.39 9.12 1.63
CA LEU A 151 -12.56 10.55 1.40
C LEU A 151 -11.68 11.41 2.32
N PHE A 152 -11.25 10.91 3.48
CA PHE A 152 -10.36 11.63 4.40
C PHE A 152 -8.93 11.79 3.87
N CYS A 153 -8.55 11.12 2.77
CA CYS A 153 -7.30 11.42 2.06
C CYS A 153 -7.30 12.84 1.45
N LEU A 154 -8.47 13.48 1.33
CA LEU A 154 -8.63 14.81 0.76
C LEU A 154 -8.62 15.90 1.84
N PRO A 155 -8.04 17.07 1.55
CA PRO A 155 -8.06 18.18 2.49
C PRO A 155 -9.48 18.72 2.68
N HIS A 156 -9.74 19.30 3.85
CA HIS A 156 -10.98 19.99 4.22
C HIS A 156 -12.24 19.11 4.31
N ILE A 157 -12.09 17.78 4.20
CA ILE A 157 -13.22 16.85 4.39
C ILE A 157 -13.43 16.61 5.89
N THR A 158 -14.49 17.19 6.42
CA THR A 158 -14.99 16.92 7.77
C THR A 158 -15.96 15.73 7.78
N ASP A 159 -16.27 15.18 8.96
CA ASP A 159 -17.27 14.11 9.09
C ASP A 159 -18.63 14.50 8.51
N ALA A 160 -19.04 15.76 8.70
CA ALA A 160 -20.28 16.29 8.14
C ALA A 160 -20.25 16.31 6.60
N ALA A 161 -19.13 16.72 6.01
CA ALA A 161 -18.93 16.72 4.56
C ALA A 161 -18.90 15.29 4.00
N ALA A 162 -18.21 14.36 4.66
CA ALA A 162 -18.16 12.95 4.29
C ALA A 162 -19.56 12.31 4.34
N ALA A 163 -20.33 12.55 5.40
CA ALA A 163 -21.72 12.08 5.51
C ALA A 163 -22.63 12.70 4.42
N ALA A 164 -22.42 13.97 4.06
CA ALA A 164 -23.16 14.63 3.00
C ALA A 164 -22.82 14.08 1.60
N LEU A 165 -21.57 13.71 1.35
CA LEU A 165 -21.13 13.03 0.12
C LEU A 165 -21.70 11.61 0.05
N HIS A 166 -21.71 10.88 1.17
CA HIS A 166 -22.31 9.56 1.26
C HIS A 166 -23.80 9.58 0.92
N ARG A 167 -24.56 10.56 1.44
CA ARG A 167 -25.98 10.77 1.06
C ARG A 167 -26.20 11.08 -0.42
N GLN A 168 -25.17 11.57 -1.12
CA GLN A 168 -25.20 11.79 -2.57
C GLN A 168 -24.77 10.55 -3.38
N GLY A 169 -24.50 9.41 -2.73
CA GLY A 169 -24.02 8.17 -3.35
C GLY A 169 -22.50 8.09 -3.54
N ILE A 170 -21.75 9.06 -3.02
CA ILE A 170 -20.28 9.09 -3.10
C ILE A 170 -19.71 8.49 -1.82
N VAL A 171 -19.33 7.23 -1.88
CA VAL A 171 -18.88 6.44 -0.72
C VAL A 171 -17.35 6.36 -0.62
N SER A 172 -16.66 6.32 -1.76
CA SER A 172 -15.21 6.13 -1.85
C SER A 172 -14.51 7.25 -2.61
N LEU A 173 -13.20 7.37 -2.39
CA LEU A 173 -12.33 8.26 -3.15
C LEU A 173 -12.39 7.95 -4.65
N ALA A 174 -12.38 6.68 -5.04
CA ALA A 174 -12.55 6.25 -6.43
C ALA A 174 -13.83 6.83 -7.06
N HIS A 175 -14.98 6.71 -6.39
CA HIS A 175 -16.24 7.27 -6.89
C HIS A 175 -16.16 8.78 -7.11
N LEU A 176 -15.53 9.51 -6.17
CA LEU A 176 -15.40 10.95 -6.28
C LEU A 176 -14.47 11.36 -7.43
N VAL A 177 -13.36 10.64 -7.63
CA VAL A 177 -12.41 10.85 -8.73
C VAL A 177 -13.07 10.64 -10.10
N GLU A 178 -13.99 9.68 -10.21
CA GLU A 178 -14.71 9.41 -11.45
C GLU A 178 -15.94 10.31 -11.67
N CYS A 179 -16.43 10.95 -10.60
CA CYS A 179 -17.62 11.78 -10.63
C CYS A 179 -17.40 13.06 -11.45
N ARG A 180 -18.09 13.18 -12.60
CA ARG A 180 -18.08 14.40 -13.44
C ARG A 180 -18.61 15.62 -12.70
N SER A 181 -19.51 15.42 -11.73
CA SER A 181 -20.13 16.47 -10.94
C SER A 181 -19.44 16.73 -9.60
N ALA A 182 -18.19 16.26 -9.41
CA ALA A 182 -17.43 16.43 -8.18
C ALA A 182 -17.44 17.87 -7.61
N PRO A 183 -17.27 18.95 -8.40
CA PRO A 183 -17.33 20.31 -7.86
C PRO A 183 -18.70 20.65 -7.23
N LEU A 184 -19.79 20.24 -7.86
CA LEU A 184 -21.14 20.46 -7.35
C LEU A 184 -21.40 19.61 -6.10
N ALA A 185 -20.93 18.35 -6.10
CA ALA A 185 -21.08 17.46 -4.96
C ALA A 185 -20.35 18.00 -3.71
N LEU A 186 -19.12 18.52 -3.88
CA LEU A 186 -18.36 19.17 -2.81
C LEU A 186 -19.05 20.44 -2.31
N THR A 187 -19.63 21.24 -3.21
CA THR A 187 -20.39 22.44 -2.83
C THR A 187 -21.63 22.06 -2.00
N ARG A 188 -22.36 21.02 -2.42
CA ARG A 188 -23.53 20.49 -1.68
C ARG A 188 -23.13 19.84 -0.36
N ALA A 189 -21.91 19.35 -0.25
CA ALA A 189 -21.35 18.83 0.99
C ALA A 189 -20.97 19.93 2.00
N GLY A 190 -21.05 21.21 1.61
CA GLY A 190 -20.85 22.36 2.50
C GLY A 190 -19.45 22.97 2.44
N LEU A 191 -18.59 22.53 1.51
CA LEU A 191 -17.26 23.13 1.36
C LEU A 191 -17.36 24.54 0.77
N GLN A 192 -16.59 25.46 1.34
CA GLN A 192 -16.44 26.82 0.82
C GLN A 192 -15.70 26.82 -0.52
N GLN A 193 -15.83 27.92 -1.26
CA GLN A 193 -15.19 28.08 -2.58
C GLN A 193 -13.70 27.70 -2.56
N ARG A 194 -12.95 28.23 -1.58
CA ARG A 194 -11.50 28.04 -1.46
C ARG A 194 -11.14 26.60 -1.08
N GLU A 195 -11.84 26.04 -0.09
CA GLU A 195 -11.65 24.66 0.36
C GLU A 195 -11.88 23.68 -0.80
N ARG A 196 -12.97 23.90 -1.55
CA ARG A 196 -13.30 23.10 -2.72
C ARG A 196 -12.22 23.19 -3.80
N GLU A 197 -11.68 24.37 -4.07
CA GLU A 197 -10.58 24.54 -5.03
C GLU A 197 -9.33 23.77 -4.60
N ASP A 198 -8.97 23.82 -3.32
CA ASP A 198 -7.85 23.05 -2.76
C ASP A 198 -8.09 21.54 -2.88
N THR A 199 -9.28 21.07 -2.52
CA THR A 199 -9.67 19.66 -2.64
C THR A 199 -9.66 19.19 -4.09
N LEU A 200 -10.20 19.99 -5.02
CA LEU A 200 -10.18 19.69 -6.46
C LEU A 200 -8.75 19.69 -7.03
N ALA A 201 -7.88 20.55 -6.52
CA ALA A 201 -6.47 20.56 -6.91
C ALA A 201 -5.77 19.25 -6.50
N VAL A 202 -6.06 18.71 -5.31
CA VAL A 202 -5.56 17.38 -4.91
C VAL A 202 -6.20 16.27 -5.75
N LEU A 203 -7.52 16.30 -5.96
CA LEU A 203 -8.25 15.33 -6.78
C LEU A 203 -7.69 15.25 -8.21
N SER A 204 -7.23 16.38 -8.76
CA SER A 204 -6.61 16.44 -10.10
C SER A 204 -5.26 15.71 -10.19
N ARG A 205 -4.58 15.50 -9.06
CA ARG A 205 -3.27 14.84 -9.02
C ARG A 205 -3.40 13.33 -8.89
N ILE A 206 -4.54 12.84 -8.40
CA ILE A 206 -4.79 11.41 -8.24
C ILE A 206 -4.80 10.76 -9.63
N PRO A 207 -3.89 9.81 -9.91
CA PRO A 207 -3.84 9.16 -11.22
C PRO A 207 -5.05 8.26 -11.38
N ARG A 208 -5.74 8.38 -12.51
CA ARG A 208 -6.82 7.47 -12.87
C ARG A 208 -6.23 6.31 -13.66
N MET A 209 -6.01 5.19 -12.99
CA MET A 209 -5.38 4.03 -13.63
C MET A 209 -6.42 3.18 -14.34
N ARG A 210 -6.09 2.76 -15.57
CA ARG A 210 -6.83 1.71 -16.27
C ARG A 210 -5.90 0.53 -16.49
N MET A 211 -6.25 -0.59 -15.88
CA MET A 211 -5.60 -1.87 -16.09
C MET A 211 -6.28 -2.65 -17.22
N ARG A 212 -5.48 -3.29 -18.06
CA ARG A 212 -5.89 -4.34 -19.00
C ARG A 212 -4.82 -5.41 -18.96
N TRP A 213 -5.20 -6.65 -19.20
CA TRP A 213 -4.26 -7.75 -19.14
C TRP A 213 -4.60 -8.80 -20.20
N PHE A 214 -3.59 -9.57 -20.59
CA PHE A 214 -3.68 -10.61 -21.60
C PHE A 214 -2.83 -11.80 -21.16
N LEU A 215 -3.40 -13.00 -21.23
CA LEU A 215 -2.71 -14.23 -20.88
C LEU A 215 -2.13 -14.88 -22.14
N TYR A 216 -0.91 -15.39 -22.02
CA TYR A 216 -0.24 -16.16 -23.04
C TYR A 216 0.32 -17.46 -22.44
N THR A 217 0.42 -18.50 -23.26
CA THR A 217 1.05 -19.78 -22.91
C THR A 217 2.13 -20.13 -23.94
N ALA A 218 3.18 -20.83 -23.50
CA ALA A 218 4.23 -21.32 -24.39
C ALA A 218 3.69 -22.34 -25.41
N ALA A 219 4.04 -22.17 -26.69
CA ALA A 219 3.49 -22.93 -27.81
C ALA A 219 3.77 -24.43 -27.78
N ALA A 220 4.83 -24.91 -27.11
CA ALA A 220 5.10 -26.34 -26.98
C ALA A 220 3.93 -27.08 -26.31
N ALA A 221 3.25 -26.42 -25.38
CA ALA A 221 2.11 -26.95 -24.68
C ALA A 221 0.81 -26.76 -25.51
N ALA A 222 0.59 -25.59 -26.13
CA ALA A 222 -0.59 -25.33 -26.97
C ALA A 222 -0.64 -26.12 -28.30
N ALA A 223 0.51 -26.48 -28.87
CA ALA A 223 0.58 -27.27 -30.12
C ALA A 223 0.19 -28.75 -29.90
N ALA A 224 0.45 -29.29 -28.70
CA ALA A 224 -0.01 -30.62 -28.32
C ALA A 224 -1.55 -30.69 -28.28
N ASP A 225 -2.22 -29.58 -28.00
CA ASP A 225 -3.69 -29.50 -27.87
C ASP A 225 -4.42 -29.26 -29.18
N ALA A 226 -3.84 -28.49 -30.10
CA ALA A 226 -4.33 -28.46 -31.47
C ALA A 226 -4.28 -29.88 -32.08
N ALA A 227 -3.24 -30.65 -31.74
CA ALA A 227 -3.12 -32.05 -32.16
C ALA A 227 -4.07 -32.99 -31.40
N ALA A 228 -4.26 -32.84 -30.09
CA ALA A 228 -5.16 -33.69 -29.29
C ALA A 228 -6.65 -33.42 -29.56
N ALA A 229 -7.05 -32.16 -29.75
CA ALA A 229 -8.40 -31.80 -30.17
C ALA A 229 -8.69 -32.25 -31.61
N ALA A 230 -7.70 -32.15 -32.52
CA ALA A 230 -7.83 -32.70 -33.87
C ALA A 230 -7.85 -34.25 -33.88
N ALA A 231 -7.13 -34.91 -32.98
CA ALA A 231 -7.15 -36.37 -32.84
C ALA A 231 -8.45 -36.90 -32.21
N ALA A 232 -9.11 -36.12 -31.36
CA ALA A 232 -10.43 -36.45 -30.83
C ALA A 232 -11.54 -36.37 -31.92
N ASP A 233 -11.34 -35.57 -32.96
CA ASP A 233 -12.23 -35.46 -34.13
C ASP A 233 -11.84 -36.41 -35.29
N ALA A 234 -10.58 -36.87 -35.33
CA ALA A 234 -10.06 -37.76 -36.36
C ALA A 234 -10.02 -39.22 -35.89
N ALA A 235 -11.15 -39.91 -36.02
CA ALA A 235 -11.18 -41.37 -35.97
C ALA A 235 -10.37 -41.97 -37.15
N ALA A 236 -9.19 -42.53 -36.82
CA ALA A 236 -8.32 -43.47 -37.54
C ALA A 236 -7.96 -43.20 -39.03
N PRO A 237 -6.66 -43.32 -39.36
CA PRO A 237 -6.32 -44.41 -40.28
C PRO A 237 -5.06 -45.20 -39.86
N GLU A 238 -5.09 -46.48 -40.22
CA GLU A 238 -4.05 -47.48 -40.03
C GLU A 238 -2.82 -47.23 -40.93
N GLY A 239 -1.63 -47.54 -40.41
CA GLY A 239 -0.40 -47.70 -41.20
C GLY A 239 0.89 -47.40 -40.44
N GLU A 240 1.58 -48.44 -39.96
CA GLU A 240 2.84 -48.36 -39.19
C GLU A 240 4.02 -47.69 -39.94
N ASP A 241 3.96 -47.59 -41.27
CA ASP A 241 5.08 -47.07 -42.08
C ASP A 241 5.11 -45.54 -42.24
N ALA A 242 4.04 -44.82 -41.88
CA ALA A 242 4.00 -43.35 -41.93
C ALA A 242 4.57 -42.69 -40.66
N ALA A 243 4.52 -43.39 -39.52
CA ALA A 243 5.00 -42.89 -38.22
C ALA A 243 6.53 -42.81 -38.16
N ALA A 244 7.24 -43.73 -38.80
CA ALA A 244 8.71 -43.76 -38.81
C ALA A 244 9.32 -42.64 -39.68
N ALA A 245 8.65 -42.25 -40.77
CA ALA A 245 9.10 -41.14 -41.64
C ALA A 245 8.87 -39.77 -40.99
N ALA A 246 7.81 -39.60 -40.20
CA ALA A 246 7.55 -38.38 -39.44
C ALA A 246 8.52 -38.18 -38.27
N ALA A 247 8.92 -39.27 -37.59
CA ALA A 247 9.89 -39.23 -36.49
C ALA A 247 11.32 -38.87 -36.97
N ALA A 248 11.71 -39.30 -38.17
CA ALA A 248 13.01 -38.96 -38.74
C ALA A 248 13.10 -37.49 -39.21
N ALA A 249 11.99 -36.88 -39.64
CA ALA A 249 11.94 -35.46 -40.00
C ALA A 249 11.95 -34.52 -38.78
N ALA A 250 11.49 -35.00 -37.62
CA ALA A 250 11.53 -34.24 -36.36
C ALA A 250 12.94 -34.20 -35.73
N ALA A 251 13.76 -35.23 -35.96
CA ALA A 251 15.13 -35.30 -35.43
C ALA A 251 16.11 -34.37 -36.16
N ASP A 252 15.85 -34.04 -37.43
CA ASP A 252 16.74 -33.18 -38.25
C ASP A 252 16.46 -31.68 -38.09
N ALA A 253 15.40 -31.31 -37.34
CA ALA A 253 15.07 -29.92 -36.99
C ALA A 253 15.69 -29.46 -35.65
N ALA A 254 16.34 -30.37 -34.91
CA ALA A 254 16.92 -30.11 -33.58
C ALA A 254 18.36 -29.53 -33.65
N ALA A 255 18.69 -28.79 -34.70
CA ALA A 255 20.02 -28.23 -34.92
C ALA A 255 19.97 -26.79 -35.45
N THR A 256 19.25 -25.91 -34.75
CA THR A 256 19.50 -24.47 -34.78
C THR A 256 19.22 -23.87 -33.41
N ASP A 257 20.30 -23.53 -32.70
CA ASP A 257 20.34 -22.74 -31.47
C ASP A 257 19.69 -21.35 -31.68
N ASN A 258 18.38 -21.27 -31.47
CA ASN A 258 17.59 -20.14 -30.95
C ASN A 258 16.11 -20.52 -31.12
N GLU A 259 15.60 -21.41 -30.26
CA GLU A 259 14.16 -21.64 -30.20
C GLU A 259 13.51 -20.39 -29.58
N GLU A 260 13.01 -19.50 -30.43
CA GLU A 260 12.16 -18.39 -30.03
C GLU A 260 10.87 -19.00 -29.46
N ILE A 261 10.78 -19.12 -28.13
CA ILE A 261 9.60 -19.65 -27.44
C ILE A 261 8.40 -18.79 -27.83
N LEU A 262 7.55 -19.32 -28.71
CA LEU A 262 6.38 -18.62 -29.23
C LEU A 262 5.28 -18.64 -28.17
N TYR A 263 4.87 -17.47 -27.69
CA TYR A 263 3.77 -17.35 -26.74
C TYR A 263 2.45 -17.07 -27.47
N THR A 264 1.46 -17.93 -27.27
CA THR A 264 0.13 -17.81 -27.91
C THR A 264 -0.89 -17.25 -26.91
N ARG A 265 -1.66 -16.25 -27.33
CA ARG A 265 -2.68 -15.62 -26.49
C ARG A 265 -3.85 -16.57 -26.23
N ILE A 266 -4.25 -16.69 -24.97
CA ILE A 266 -5.42 -17.47 -24.55
C ILE A 266 -6.58 -16.53 -24.23
N GLU A 267 -7.79 -16.94 -24.63
CA GLU A 267 -9.03 -16.26 -24.24
C GLU A 267 -9.79 -17.10 -23.20
N PRO A 268 -10.45 -16.46 -22.22
CA PRO A 268 -11.18 -17.18 -21.18
C PRO A 268 -12.41 -17.85 -21.79
N GLN A 269 -12.61 -19.12 -21.44
CA GLN A 269 -13.76 -19.91 -21.86
C GLN A 269 -14.74 -20.07 -20.69
N VAL A 270 -16.03 -20.23 -20.99
CA VAL A 270 -17.03 -20.53 -19.95
C VAL A 270 -17.04 -22.04 -19.75
N ILE A 271 -16.47 -22.48 -18.63
CA ILE A 271 -16.53 -23.87 -18.19
C ILE A 271 -17.72 -24.04 -17.25
N ARG A 272 -18.32 -25.24 -17.27
CA ARG A 272 -19.30 -25.61 -16.24
C ARG A 272 -18.54 -26.33 -15.14
N GLY A 273 -18.53 -25.73 -13.95
CA GLY A 273 -17.93 -26.34 -12.77
C GLY A 273 -18.67 -27.59 -12.33
N ARG A 274 -18.16 -28.26 -11.29
CA ARG A 274 -18.80 -29.44 -10.67
C ARG A 274 -20.21 -29.14 -10.13
N ASP A 275 -20.45 -27.88 -9.77
CA ASP A 275 -21.73 -27.37 -9.24
C ASP A 275 -22.71 -26.93 -10.35
N GLY A 276 -22.31 -27.01 -11.62
CA GLY A 276 -23.15 -26.65 -12.76
C GLY A 276 -23.22 -25.16 -13.09
N GLU A 277 -22.62 -24.30 -12.26
CA GLU A 277 -22.52 -22.86 -12.54
C GLU A 277 -21.50 -22.56 -13.66
N PRO A 278 -21.80 -21.60 -14.55
CA PRO A 278 -20.88 -21.17 -15.60
C PRO A 278 -19.77 -20.28 -15.02
N THR A 279 -18.56 -20.81 -14.93
CA THR A 279 -17.36 -20.07 -14.48
C THR A 279 -16.48 -19.74 -15.69
N ARG A 280 -16.01 -18.49 -15.78
CA ARG A 280 -15.06 -18.09 -16.82
C ARG A 280 -13.65 -18.47 -16.39
N ALA A 281 -13.01 -19.39 -17.10
CA ALA A 281 -11.67 -19.86 -16.77
C ALA A 281 -10.77 -19.91 -18.01
N PHE A 282 -9.48 -19.73 -17.80
CA PHE A 282 -8.45 -19.99 -18.80
C PHE A 282 -8.11 -21.48 -18.81
N LEU A 283 -8.28 -22.13 -19.96
CA LEU A 283 -7.80 -23.49 -20.15
C LEU A 283 -6.30 -23.41 -20.44
N VAL A 284 -5.50 -24.02 -19.57
CA VAL A 284 -4.04 -24.03 -19.67
C VAL A 284 -3.52 -25.46 -19.54
N PRO A 285 -2.45 -25.84 -20.25
CA PRO A 285 -1.82 -27.14 -20.04
C PRO A 285 -1.21 -27.22 -18.63
N ALA A 286 -1.26 -28.40 -18.00
CA ALA A 286 -0.56 -28.63 -16.73
C ALA A 286 0.95 -28.40 -16.89
N ALA A 287 1.60 -27.83 -15.86
CA ALA A 287 3.02 -27.46 -15.84
C ALA A 287 3.46 -26.49 -16.97
N ALA A 288 2.53 -25.80 -17.63
CA ALA A 288 2.90 -24.85 -18.68
C ALA A 288 3.41 -23.53 -18.10
N ASP A 289 4.42 -22.97 -18.77
CA ASP A 289 4.85 -21.60 -18.52
C ASP A 289 3.85 -20.61 -19.13
N LEU A 290 3.41 -19.69 -18.28
CA LEU A 290 2.40 -18.69 -18.57
C LEU A 290 3.02 -17.29 -18.47
N GLN A 291 2.60 -16.42 -19.38
CA GLN A 291 2.96 -15.01 -19.38
C GLN A 291 1.69 -14.16 -19.27
N LEU A 292 1.60 -13.36 -18.21
CA LEU A 292 0.57 -12.36 -18.01
C LEU A 292 1.10 -10.99 -18.43
N GLU A 293 0.65 -10.51 -19.58
CA GLU A 293 0.99 -9.19 -20.10
C GLU A 293 -0.01 -8.16 -19.60
N ILE A 294 0.45 -7.19 -18.80
CA ILE A 294 -0.39 -6.17 -18.16
C ILE A 294 -0.10 -4.81 -18.78
N HIS A 295 -1.15 -4.20 -19.32
CA HIS A 295 -1.17 -2.88 -19.93
C HIS A 295 -1.78 -1.89 -18.97
N LEU A 296 -0.93 -1.02 -18.42
CA LEU A 296 -1.35 0.05 -17.55
C LEU A 296 -1.39 1.35 -18.33
N ARG A 297 -2.51 2.07 -18.20
CA ARG A 297 -2.67 3.41 -18.75
C ARG A 297 -3.07 4.36 -17.64
N ALA A 298 -2.24 5.35 -17.38
CA ALA A 298 -2.63 6.51 -16.59
C ALA A 298 -3.56 7.37 -17.48
N LEU A 299 -4.82 7.45 -17.11
CA LEU A 299 -5.72 8.48 -17.59
C LEU A 299 -5.33 9.76 -16.85
N GLY A 300 -5.26 10.88 -17.56
CA GLY A 300 -4.94 12.15 -16.91
C GLY A 300 -6.06 12.62 -15.98
N PRO A 301 -5.89 13.81 -15.36
CA PRO A 301 -6.86 14.37 -14.44
C PRO A 301 -8.28 14.30 -15.01
N ALA A 302 -9.26 13.95 -14.16
CA ALA A 302 -10.67 14.04 -14.53
C ALA A 302 -10.97 15.42 -15.14
N ALA A 303 -11.82 15.50 -16.16
CA ALA A 303 -12.05 16.74 -16.93
C ALA A 303 -12.37 17.97 -16.05
N ALA A 304 -13.12 17.77 -14.96
CA ALA A 304 -13.42 18.81 -13.97
C ALA A 304 -12.18 19.31 -13.21
N ALA A 305 -11.22 18.42 -12.95
CA ALA A 305 -9.99 18.68 -12.24
C ALA A 305 -8.88 19.24 -13.17
N ALA A 306 -8.92 18.86 -14.46
CA ALA A 306 -8.06 19.42 -15.51
C ALA A 306 -8.34 20.91 -15.76
N ALA A 307 -9.61 21.34 -15.72
CA ALA A 307 -10.00 22.74 -15.81
C ALA A 307 -9.47 23.57 -14.62
N ALA A 308 -9.51 23.02 -13.40
CA ALA A 308 -8.95 23.64 -12.20
C ALA A 308 -7.41 23.72 -12.24
N ALA A 309 -6.73 22.69 -12.76
CA ALA A 309 -5.28 22.69 -12.95
C ALA A 309 -4.83 23.69 -14.04
N ALA A 310 -5.61 23.81 -15.13
CA ALA A 310 -5.37 24.78 -16.21
C ALA A 310 -5.59 26.23 -15.78
N ALA A 311 -6.45 26.47 -14.77
CA ALA A 311 -6.64 27.79 -14.16
C ALA A 311 -5.41 28.28 -13.36
N GLY A 312 -4.34 27.47 -13.27
CA GLY A 312 -3.08 27.91 -12.69
C GLY A 312 -3.18 28.16 -11.19
N GLY A 313 -3.50 27.12 -10.42
CA GLY A 313 -3.48 27.16 -8.96
C GLY A 313 -2.10 27.56 -8.43
N ARG A 314 -1.93 28.84 -8.14
CA ARG A 314 -0.81 29.36 -7.34
C ARG A 314 -1.14 29.06 -5.89
N ASN A 315 -0.15 28.63 -5.11
CA ASN A 315 -0.34 28.56 -3.67
C ASN A 315 -0.55 29.99 -3.10
N ALA A 316 -0.93 30.10 -1.81
CA ALA A 316 -1.12 31.41 -1.16
C ALA A 316 0.11 32.35 -1.22
N SER A 317 1.29 31.82 -1.60
CA SER A 317 2.55 32.56 -1.80
C SER A 317 2.93 32.79 -3.27
N GLY A 318 2.03 32.56 -4.23
CA GLY A 318 2.23 32.89 -5.65
C GLY A 318 3.16 31.93 -6.42
N LYS A 319 3.71 30.89 -5.78
CA LYS A 319 4.54 29.87 -6.43
C LYS A 319 3.66 28.87 -7.18
N PRO A 320 4.13 28.30 -8.31
CA PRO A 320 3.47 27.15 -8.91
C PRO A 320 3.36 26.07 -7.85
N ALA A 321 2.17 25.51 -7.66
CA ALA A 321 1.98 24.42 -6.71
C ALA A 321 3.04 23.35 -6.99
N SER A 322 3.83 22.98 -5.96
CA SER A 322 4.89 21.99 -6.11
C SER A 322 4.34 20.77 -6.84
N ARG A 323 5.08 20.28 -7.84
CA ARG A 323 4.77 18.98 -8.45
C ARG A 323 4.73 17.99 -7.29
N GLY A 324 3.53 17.51 -6.96
CA GLY A 324 3.33 16.58 -5.87
C GLY A 324 4.18 15.32 -6.03
N PRO A 325 4.27 14.49 -4.97
CA PRO A 325 5.01 13.25 -5.02
C PRO A 325 4.57 12.42 -6.23
N ARG A 326 5.55 11.82 -6.91
CA ARG A 326 5.28 10.89 -8.02
C ARG A 326 4.56 9.69 -7.41
N SER A 327 3.31 9.45 -7.80
CA SER A 327 2.60 8.23 -7.39
C SER A 327 3.31 7.02 -8.00
N SER A 328 3.72 6.09 -7.15
CA SER A 328 4.16 4.76 -7.53
C SER A 328 2.98 3.80 -7.42
N TRP A 329 3.04 2.71 -8.17
CA TRP A 329 2.01 1.68 -8.15
C TRP A 329 2.67 0.32 -8.01
N PHE A 330 2.04 -0.55 -7.23
CA PHE A 330 2.40 -1.95 -7.12
C PHE A 330 1.46 -2.76 -8.00
N VAL A 331 2.04 -3.65 -8.81
CA VAL A 331 1.32 -4.69 -9.55
C VAL A 331 1.70 -6.00 -8.90
N ILE A 332 0.70 -6.71 -8.39
CA ILE A 332 0.87 -7.87 -7.53
C ILE A 332 0.03 -8.99 -8.12
N LEU A 333 0.62 -10.16 -8.31
CA LEU A 333 -0.07 -11.38 -8.68
C LEU A 333 0.18 -12.40 -7.58
N GLY A 334 -0.86 -13.04 -7.08
CA GLY A 334 -0.73 -14.09 -6.07
C GLY A 334 -2.03 -14.84 -5.84
N ASP A 335 -1.95 -15.93 -5.09
CA ASP A 335 -3.10 -16.70 -4.63
C ASP A 335 -3.56 -16.17 -3.26
N PRO A 336 -4.77 -15.58 -3.15
CA PRO A 336 -5.29 -15.07 -1.88
C PRO A 336 -5.85 -16.16 -0.96
N ASP A 337 -5.87 -17.44 -1.36
CA ASP A 337 -6.33 -18.52 -0.48
C ASP A 337 -5.46 -18.56 0.79
N GLU A 338 -6.08 -18.53 1.97
CA GLU A 338 -5.38 -18.56 3.27
C GLU A 338 -4.50 -19.81 3.43
N ALA A 339 -4.82 -20.90 2.74
CA ALA A 339 -4.01 -22.12 2.76
C ALA A 339 -2.74 -22.01 1.90
N ALA A 340 -2.78 -21.24 0.81
CA ALA A 340 -1.66 -21.06 -0.10
C ALA A 340 -0.82 -19.84 0.27
N ASP A 341 -1.46 -18.68 0.47
CA ASP A 341 -0.86 -17.36 0.72
C ASP A 341 0.38 -17.06 -0.12
N GLU A 342 0.30 -17.38 -1.42
CA GLU A 342 1.47 -17.36 -2.30
C GLU A 342 1.52 -16.07 -3.13
N LEU A 343 2.60 -15.33 -2.96
CA LEU A 343 2.92 -14.20 -3.82
C LEU A 343 3.72 -14.67 -5.04
N VAL A 344 3.05 -14.75 -6.18
CA VAL A 344 3.67 -15.15 -7.45
C VAL A 344 4.60 -14.06 -7.99
N ALA A 345 4.17 -12.80 -8.00
CA ALA A 345 4.99 -11.71 -8.48
C ALA A 345 4.60 -10.35 -7.90
N LEU A 346 5.60 -9.53 -7.58
CA LEU A 346 5.43 -8.14 -7.16
C LEU A 346 6.32 -7.23 -8.01
N ARG A 347 5.71 -6.25 -8.69
CA ARG A 347 6.43 -5.25 -9.50
C ARG A 347 5.99 -3.85 -9.16
N ARG A 348 6.96 -2.96 -9.00
CA ARG A 348 6.71 -1.53 -8.81
C ARG A 348 6.82 -0.77 -10.14
N VAL A 349 5.82 0.05 -10.43
CA VAL A 349 5.76 0.86 -11.66
C VAL A 349 5.53 2.33 -11.36
N HIS A 350 6.13 3.18 -12.19
CA HIS A 350 5.98 4.63 -12.11
C HIS A 350 5.41 5.14 -13.43
N LEU A 351 4.24 5.75 -13.39
CA LEU A 351 3.62 6.33 -14.58
C LEU A 351 3.62 7.85 -14.52
N ARG A 352 3.93 8.46 -15.65
CA ARG A 352 3.65 9.87 -15.88
C ARG A 352 2.15 10.04 -16.19
N PRO A 353 1.56 11.22 -15.94
CA PRO A 353 0.20 11.51 -16.39
C PRO A 353 0.03 11.24 -17.88
N TYR A 354 -1.08 10.63 -18.30
CA TYR A 354 -1.34 10.16 -19.67
C TYR A 354 -0.38 9.08 -20.19
N GLY A 355 0.56 8.61 -19.36
CA GLY A 355 1.53 7.59 -19.69
C GLY A 355 0.90 6.22 -19.87
N ARG A 356 1.63 5.37 -20.58
CA ARG A 356 1.32 3.94 -20.73
C ARG A 356 2.56 3.16 -20.35
N THR A 357 2.37 2.04 -19.68
CA THR A 357 3.43 1.05 -19.46
C THR A 357 2.88 -0.33 -19.74
N LYS A 358 3.74 -1.19 -20.26
CA LYS A 358 3.50 -2.63 -20.40
C LYS A 358 4.46 -3.32 -19.46
N LEU A 359 3.98 -4.31 -18.72
CA LEU A 359 4.81 -5.24 -17.97
C LEU A 359 4.36 -6.67 -18.29
N THR A 360 5.27 -7.62 -18.12
CA THR A 360 4.98 -9.04 -18.26
C THR A 360 5.36 -9.71 -16.94
N LEU A 361 4.45 -10.51 -16.41
CA LEU A 361 4.70 -11.39 -15.27
C LEU A 361 4.73 -12.82 -15.80
N GLU A 362 5.73 -13.58 -15.39
CA GLU A 362 5.93 -14.97 -15.81
C GLU A 362 5.68 -15.86 -14.59
N PHE A 363 4.93 -16.95 -14.78
CA PHE A 363 4.60 -17.93 -13.75
C PHE A 363 4.24 -19.25 -14.40
N SER A 364 4.23 -20.34 -13.64
CA SER A 364 3.93 -21.68 -14.17
C SER A 364 2.60 -22.18 -13.62
N ALA A 365 1.87 -22.97 -14.42
CA ALA A 365 0.66 -23.64 -13.97
C ALA A 365 1.00 -24.85 -13.08
N PRO A 366 0.10 -25.27 -12.17
CA PRO A 366 0.25 -26.50 -11.40
C PRO A 366 0.46 -27.75 -12.27
N GLU A 367 1.14 -28.76 -11.72
CA GLU A 367 1.40 -30.03 -12.40
C GLU A 367 0.18 -30.95 -12.47
N GLU A 368 -0.78 -30.78 -11.55
CA GLU A 368 -1.99 -31.60 -11.51
C GLU A 368 -2.94 -31.25 -12.66
N LYS A 369 -3.52 -32.27 -13.28
CA LYS A 369 -4.48 -32.12 -14.38
C LYS A 369 -5.91 -32.01 -13.85
N ASP A 370 -6.76 -31.30 -14.59
CA ASP A 370 -8.15 -31.02 -14.24
C ASP A 370 -8.32 -30.23 -12.92
N GLU A 371 -7.25 -29.59 -12.44
CA GLU A 371 -7.26 -28.72 -11.27
C GLU A 371 -7.77 -27.33 -11.65
N ILE A 372 -8.58 -26.73 -10.76
CA ILE A 372 -9.07 -25.36 -10.90
C ILE A 372 -8.44 -24.53 -9.79
N PHE A 373 -7.66 -23.52 -10.19
CA PHE A 373 -7.04 -22.57 -9.26
C PHE A 373 -7.35 -21.13 -9.69
N SER A 374 -7.27 -20.19 -8.75
CA SER A 374 -7.54 -18.78 -9.03
C SER A 374 -6.43 -17.90 -8.48
N LEU A 375 -5.93 -16.98 -9.30
CA LEU A 375 -4.98 -15.96 -8.88
C LEU A 375 -5.64 -14.59 -8.90
N SER A 376 -5.24 -13.72 -7.98
CA SER A 376 -5.71 -12.34 -7.92
C SER A 376 -4.62 -11.39 -8.37
N LEU A 377 -4.98 -10.54 -9.34
CA LEU A 377 -4.14 -9.46 -9.84
C LEU A 377 -4.54 -8.15 -9.17
N PHE A 378 -3.66 -7.64 -8.30
CA PHE A 378 -3.85 -6.37 -7.60
C PHE A 378 -3.04 -5.25 -8.27
N LEU A 379 -3.66 -4.08 -8.33
CA LEU A 379 -3.02 -2.81 -8.66
C LEU A 379 -3.23 -1.84 -7.50
N CYS A 380 -2.20 -1.66 -6.69
CA CYS A 380 -2.26 -0.85 -5.48
C CYS A 380 -1.47 0.45 -5.63
N SER A 381 -2.02 1.57 -5.17
CA SER A 381 -1.31 2.85 -5.07
C SER A 381 -0.33 2.81 -3.89
N ASP A 382 0.76 3.55 -3.98
CA ASP A 382 1.67 3.72 -2.85
C ASP A 382 1.25 4.86 -1.89
N VAL A 383 0.28 5.70 -2.27
CA VAL A 383 -0.13 6.89 -1.50
C VAL A 383 -1.61 6.86 -1.14
N TYR A 384 -2.48 6.49 -2.07
CA TYR A 384 -3.91 6.74 -1.95
C TYR A 384 -4.66 5.48 -1.55
N LEU A 385 -5.45 5.58 -0.48
CA LEU A 385 -6.34 4.51 -0.05
C LEU A 385 -7.65 4.53 -0.85
N GLY A 386 -8.15 3.35 -1.21
CA GLY A 386 -9.49 3.21 -1.81
C GLY A 386 -9.58 3.53 -3.30
N ILE A 387 -8.44 3.50 -4.02
CA ILE A 387 -8.37 3.56 -5.49
C ILE A 387 -7.71 2.31 -6.10
N ASP A 388 -7.42 1.32 -5.26
CA ASP A 388 -6.80 0.06 -5.66
C ASP A 388 -7.78 -0.78 -6.48
N GLN A 389 -7.25 -1.61 -7.37
CA GLN A 389 -8.02 -2.48 -8.27
C GLN A 389 -7.61 -3.92 -8.05
N GLU A 390 -8.57 -4.82 -8.16
CA GLU A 390 -8.40 -6.25 -8.06
C GLU A 390 -9.14 -6.92 -9.22
N GLU A 391 -8.49 -7.87 -9.89
CA GLU A 391 -9.08 -8.70 -10.93
C GLU A 391 -8.76 -10.16 -10.63
N ILE A 392 -9.79 -11.01 -10.56
CA ILE A 392 -9.64 -12.44 -10.29
C ILE A 392 -9.48 -13.20 -11.61
N LEU A 393 -8.45 -14.01 -11.69
CA LEU A 393 -8.08 -14.85 -12.83
C LEU A 393 -8.27 -16.31 -12.44
N THR A 394 -9.28 -16.97 -13.00
CA THR A 394 -9.50 -18.42 -12.78
C THR A 394 -8.91 -19.23 -13.91
N PHE A 395 -8.23 -20.31 -13.58
CA PHE A 395 -7.57 -21.22 -14.51
C PHE A 395 -8.09 -22.64 -14.32
N LYS A 396 -8.04 -23.44 -15.38
CA LYS A 396 -8.28 -24.88 -15.32
C LYS A 396 -7.19 -25.60 -16.10
N THR A 397 -6.48 -26.53 -15.45
CA THR A 397 -5.45 -27.35 -16.09
C THR A 397 -6.06 -28.53 -16.87
N TYR A 398 -5.36 -29.04 -17.89
CA TYR A 398 -5.73 -30.25 -18.63
C TYR A 398 -4.51 -31.11 -19.03
#